data_AF-A0AAW0C4K6-F1
#
_entry.id   AF-A0AAW0C4K6-F1
#
_cell.length_a   1.000
_cell.length_b   1.000
_cell.length_c   1.000
_cell.angle_alpha   90.00
_cell.angle_beta   90.00
_cell.angle_gamma   90.00
#
_symmetry.space_group_name_H-M   'P 1'
#
loop_
_entity.id
_entity.type
_entity.pdbx_description
1 polymer ?
#
loop_
_entity_poly.entity_id
_entity_poly.type
_entity_poly.pdbx_seq_one_letter_code
_entity_poly.pdbx_strand_id
1 'polypeptide(L)'
;MVKTFKGLVIPVKPKEPASDECCMSGCAVCVYDLYDESLQAYHESVVKLKATLTNMGVSEAEWPVGLRSGDEKERKRDNPTMSAFEEMERLLREKKEKERQREREREREKC
;
A
#
# COMPACT_ATOMS: atom_id res chain seq x y z
N MET A 1 25.87 -1.11 6.79
CA MET A 1 26.07 -0.62 8.16
C MET A 1 24.82 -0.91 8.97
N VAL A 2 24.92 -1.78 9.97
CA VAL A 2 23.82 -2.06 10.89
C VAL A 2 23.64 -0.84 11.79
N LYS A 3 22.45 -0.25 11.84
CA LYS A 3 22.18 0.90 12.70
C LYS A 3 21.75 0.39 14.06
N THR A 4 22.42 0.82 15.11
CA THR A 4 22.06 0.49 16.50
C THR A 4 21.48 1.73 17.17
N PHE A 5 20.37 1.59 17.88
CA PHE A 5 19.72 2.69 18.61
C PHE A 5 19.38 2.24 20.02
N LYS A 6 19.88 2.96 21.03
CA LYS A 6 19.69 2.65 22.46
C LYS A 6 19.99 1.16 22.80
N GLY A 7 20.98 0.57 22.12
CA GLY A 7 21.37 -0.84 22.28
C GLY A 7 20.53 -1.86 21.49
N LEU A 8 19.47 -1.42 20.80
CA LEU A 8 18.64 -2.26 19.95
C LEU A 8 19.10 -2.18 18.49
N VAL A 9 19.15 -3.34 17.83
CA VAL A 9 19.51 -3.44 16.42
C VAL A 9 18.33 -3.03 15.57
N ILE A 10 18.48 -1.97 14.78
CA ILE A 10 17.46 -1.55 13.83
C ILE A 10 17.54 -2.49 12.63
N PRO A 11 16.47 -3.24 12.33
CA PRO A 11 16.45 -4.10 11.15
C PRO A 11 16.60 -3.23 9.90
N VAL A 12 17.25 -3.76 8.86
CA VAL A 12 17.45 -3.05 7.59
C VAL A 12 16.37 -3.50 6.63
N LYS A 13 15.70 -2.54 5.99
CA LYS A 13 14.70 -2.85 4.96
C LYS A 13 15.36 -3.62 3.81
N PRO A 14 14.81 -4.77 3.38
CA PRO A 14 15.33 -5.48 2.23
C PRO A 14 15.25 -4.59 0.98
N LYS A 15 16.26 -4.71 0.11
CA LYS A 15 16.28 -4.00 -1.16
C LYS A 15 15.35 -4.71 -2.14
N GLU A 16 14.54 -3.95 -2.88
CA GLU A 16 13.74 -4.50 -3.97
C GLU A 16 14.65 -5.18 -5.01
N PRO A 17 14.28 -6.40 -5.47
CA PRO A 17 15.06 -7.10 -6.48
C PRO A 17 15.03 -6.33 -7.80
N ALA A 18 16.16 -6.35 -8.52
CA ALA A 18 16.23 -5.70 -9.83
C ALA A 18 15.43 -6.50 -10.88
N SER A 19 14.99 -5.83 -11.95
CA SER A 19 14.28 -6.50 -13.05
C SER A 19 15.13 -7.58 -13.72
N ASP A 20 16.46 -7.42 -13.73
CA ASP A 20 17.43 -8.37 -14.27
C ASP A 20 17.58 -9.64 -13.41
N GLU A 21 17.22 -9.57 -12.12
CA GLU A 21 17.21 -10.75 -11.23
C GLU A 21 15.93 -11.59 -11.43
N CYS A 22 14.91 -11.03 -12.08
CA CYS A 22 13.70 -11.76 -12.43
C CYS A 22 13.92 -12.55 -13.73
N CYS A 23 14.08 -13.87 -13.61
CA CYS A 23 14.28 -14.75 -14.76
C CYS A 23 13.07 -14.83 -15.71
N MET A 24 11.88 -14.36 -15.30
CA MET A 24 10.59 -14.40 -16.05
C MET A 24 10.19 -15.77 -16.63
N SER A 25 10.87 -16.85 -16.24
CA SER A 25 10.76 -18.19 -16.84
C SER A 25 9.91 -19.15 -16.00
N GLY A 26 9.31 -18.67 -14.91
CA GLY A 26 8.50 -19.51 -14.01
C GLY A 26 9.34 -20.44 -13.13
N CYS A 27 10.38 -19.90 -12.46
CA CYS A 27 11.18 -20.65 -11.49
C CYS A 27 10.30 -21.17 -10.33
N ALA A 28 10.73 -22.28 -9.70
CA ALA A 28 10.04 -22.85 -8.54
C ALA A 28 9.98 -21.92 -7.32
N VAL A 29 10.90 -20.95 -7.22
CA VAL A 29 10.91 -19.90 -6.21
C VAL A 29 11.12 -18.57 -6.94
N CYS A 30 10.20 -17.62 -6.76
CA CYS A 30 10.33 -16.30 -7.35
C CYS A 30 11.18 -15.40 -6.46
N VAL A 31 12.04 -14.57 -7.07
CA VAL A 31 12.82 -13.56 -6.32
C VAL A 31 11.90 -12.58 -5.57
N TYR A 32 10.72 -12.29 -6.12
CA TYR A 32 9.72 -11.45 -5.47
C TYR A 32 9.10 -12.14 -4.25
N ASP A 33 8.94 -13.46 -4.25
CA ASP A 33 8.41 -14.20 -3.10
C ASP A 33 9.43 -14.16 -1.94
N LEU A 34 10.71 -14.42 -2.23
CA LEU A 34 11.79 -14.30 -1.25
C LEU A 34 11.93 -12.88 -0.69
N TYR A 35 11.72 -11.88 -1.55
CA TYR A 35 11.69 -10.48 -1.13
C TYR A 35 10.51 -10.21 -0.19
N ASP A 36 9.31 -10.69 -0.52
CA ASP A 36 8.13 -10.53 0.34
C ASP A 36 8.30 -11.21 1.69
N GLU A 37 8.82 -12.43 1.73
CA GLU A 37 9.17 -13.14 2.99
C GLU A 37 10.16 -12.32 3.83
N SER A 38 11.22 -11.80 3.20
CA SER A 38 12.21 -10.96 3.87
C SER A 38 11.60 -9.66 4.40
N LEU A 39 10.64 -9.10 3.66
CA LEU A 39 9.94 -7.87 4.00
C LEU A 39 8.94 -8.08 5.15
N GLN A 40 8.24 -9.22 5.16
CA GLN A 40 7.41 -9.65 6.28
C GLN A 40 8.25 -9.81 7.56
N ALA A 41 9.37 -10.53 7.48
CA ALA A 41 10.29 -10.69 8.62
C ALA A 41 10.83 -9.34 9.14
N TYR A 42 11.15 -8.42 8.22
CA TYR A 42 11.52 -7.05 8.55
C TYR A 42 10.40 -6.34 9.32
N HIS A 43 9.15 -6.36 8.84
CA HIS A 43 8.02 -5.73 9.51
C HIS A 43 7.78 -6.29 10.92
N GLU A 44 7.85 -7.61 11.09
CA GLU A 44 7.71 -8.23 12.40
C GLU A 44 8.79 -7.77 13.38
N SER A 45 10.04 -7.70 12.93
CA SER A 45 11.16 -7.23 13.75
C SER A 45 11.01 -5.75 14.13
N VAL A 46 10.51 -4.92 13.21
CA VAL A 46 10.17 -3.52 13.47
C VAL A 46 9.09 -3.41 14.52
N VAL A 47 7.99 -4.18 14.42
CA VAL A 47 6.90 -4.15 15.40
C VAL A 47 7.39 -4.54 16.79
N LYS A 48 8.18 -5.61 16.90
CA LYS A 48 8.79 -6.04 18.18
C LYS A 48 9.69 -4.95 18.77
N LEU A 49 10.50 -4.31 17.93
CA LEU A 49 11.39 -3.23 18.35
C LEU A 49 10.61 -1.99 18.81
N LYS A 50 9.55 -1.60 18.08
CA LYS A 50 8.64 -0.51 18.47
C LYS A 50 7.99 -0.79 19.82
N ALA A 51 7.46 -2.00 20.02
CA ALA A 51 6.86 -2.41 21.29
C ALA A 51 7.88 -2.31 22.45
N THR A 52 9.12 -2.72 22.22
CA THR A 52 10.20 -2.63 23.20
C THR A 52 10.54 -1.18 23.54
N LEU A 53 10.67 -0.32 22.53
CA LEU A 53 10.95 1.12 22.71
C LEU A 53 9.82 1.83 23.47
N THR A 54 8.57 1.53 23.14
CA THR A 54 7.40 2.08 23.84
C THR A 54 7.37 1.63 25.30
N ASN A 55 7.69 0.36 25.58
CA ASN A 55 7.80 -0.15 26.96
C ASN A 55 8.94 0.52 27.75
N MET A 56 10.02 0.91 27.07
CA MET A 56 11.11 1.70 27.65
C MET A 56 10.77 3.20 27.78
N GLY A 57 9.56 3.62 27.41
CA GLY A 57 9.11 5.01 27.50
C GLY A 57 9.72 5.95 26.45
N VAL A 58 10.27 5.42 25.36
CA VAL A 58 10.87 6.24 24.30
C VAL A 58 9.77 6.73 23.34
N SER A 59 9.58 8.05 23.31
CA SER A 59 8.61 8.70 22.42
C SER A 59 8.93 8.46 20.95
N GLU A 60 7.90 8.30 20.11
CA GLU A 60 8.01 8.09 18.66
C GLU A 60 8.78 9.23 17.95
N ALA A 61 8.81 10.43 18.55
CA ALA A 61 9.55 11.58 18.03
C ALA A 61 11.09 11.40 18.05
N GLU A 62 11.61 10.53 18.92
CA GLU A 62 13.04 10.23 19.02
C GLU A 62 13.46 9.08 18.09
N TRP A 63 12.52 8.38 17.47
CA TRP A 63 12.82 7.19 16.68
C TRP A 63 13.55 7.59 15.38
N PRO A 64 14.46 6.76 14.87
CA PRO A 64 15.10 7.01 13.58
C PRO A 64 14.06 7.03 12.44
N VAL A 65 14.34 7.78 11.37
CA VAL A 65 13.44 8.05 10.23
C VAL A 65 12.72 6.78 9.72
N GLY A 66 13.42 5.65 9.57
CA GLY A 66 12.82 4.41 9.07
C GLY A 66 11.83 3.69 10.01
N LEU A 67 11.69 4.13 11.27
CA LEU A 67 10.74 3.54 12.23
C LEU A 67 9.52 4.43 12.49
N ARG A 68 9.51 5.69 12.04
CA ARG A 68 8.40 6.62 12.30
C ARG A 68 7.17 6.20 11.48
N SER A 69 5.98 6.33 12.04
CA SER A 69 4.73 5.89 11.38
C SER A 69 4.28 6.79 10.21
N GLY A 70 5.02 7.86 9.90
CA GLY A 70 4.69 8.85 8.87
C GLY A 70 5.23 8.52 7.47
N ASP A 71 6.40 7.88 7.36
CA ASP A 71 7.14 7.76 6.10
C ASP A 71 6.46 6.89 5.03
N GLU A 72 5.58 5.95 5.39
CA GLU A 72 4.85 5.11 4.43
C GLU A 72 3.46 5.65 4.05
N LYS A 73 2.85 6.50 4.88
CA LYS A 73 1.47 6.96 4.64
C LYS A 73 1.33 7.97 3.50
N GLU A 74 2.42 8.62 3.11
CA GLU A 74 2.39 9.68 2.09
C GLU A 74 2.25 9.11 0.67
N ARG A 75 2.69 7.88 0.40
CA ARG A 75 2.61 7.28 -0.95
C ARG A 75 1.26 6.71 -1.33
N LYS A 76 0.36 6.44 -0.37
CA LYS A 76 -0.92 5.74 -0.62
C LYS A 76 -2.12 6.66 -0.85
N ARG A 77 -2.02 7.96 -0.54
CA ARG A 77 -3.17 8.86 -0.56
C ARG A 77 -3.39 9.62 -1.87
N ASP A 78 -2.43 9.56 -2.79
CA ASP A 78 -2.50 10.34 -4.03
C ASP A 78 -2.28 9.43 -5.24
N ASN A 79 -3.14 8.41 -5.39
CA ASN A 79 -3.21 7.67 -6.65
C ASN A 79 -4.30 8.30 -7.53
N PRO A 80 -3.96 9.22 -8.45
CA PRO A 80 -4.92 9.92 -9.31
C PRO A 80 -5.77 8.95 -10.16
N THR A 81 -5.29 7.72 -10.35
CA THR A 81 -6.05 6.65 -11.01
C THR A 81 -7.36 6.34 -10.28
N MET A 82 -7.39 6.26 -8.95
CA MET A 82 -8.61 5.93 -8.20
C MET A 82 -9.67 7.04 -8.27
N SER A 83 -9.23 8.30 -8.23
CA SER A 83 -10.13 9.47 -8.32
C SER A 83 -10.83 9.55 -9.69
N ALA A 84 -10.14 9.21 -10.78
CA ALA A 84 -10.72 9.22 -12.12
C ALA A 84 -11.78 8.13 -12.31
N PHE A 85 -11.58 6.95 -11.71
CA PHE A 85 -12.55 5.86 -11.77
C PHE A 85 -13.85 6.18 -11.02
N GLU A 86 -13.76 6.80 -9.84
CA GLU A 86 -14.93 7.20 -9.05
C GLU A 86 -15.82 8.22 -9.79
N GLU A 87 -15.21 9.18 -10.50
CA GLU A 87 -15.94 10.17 -11.29
C GLU A 87 -16.67 9.52 -12.48
N MET A 88 -16.02 8.61 -13.18
CA MET A 88 -16.61 7.87 -14.30
C MET A 88 -17.79 7.01 -13.84
N GLU A 89 -17.71 6.37 -12.67
CA GLU A 89 -18.81 5.58 -12.12
C GLU A 89 -20.06 6.42 -11.84
N ARG A 90 -19.88 7.64 -11.31
CA ARG A 90 -20.98 8.58 -11.06
C ARG A 90 -21.69 8.96 -12.37
N LEU A 91 -20.93 9.34 -13.39
CA LEU A 91 -21.46 9.72 -14.71
C LEU A 91 -22.22 8.57 -15.37
N LEU A 92 -21.71 7.33 -15.27
CA LEU A 92 -22.37 6.15 -15.82
C LEU A 92 -23.70 5.86 -15.13
N ARG A 93 -23.81 6.05 -13.81
CA ARG A 93 -25.07 5.86 -13.07
C ARG A 93 -26.13 6.89 -13.49
N GLU A 94 -25.75 8.16 -13.58
CA GLU A 94 -26.65 9.23 -14.03
C GLU A 94 -27.12 9.01 -15.47
N LYS A 95 -26.21 8.62 -16.37
CA LYS A 95 -26.56 8.32 -17.78
C LYS A 95 -27.55 7.17 -17.87
N LYS A 96 -27.32 6.07 -17.13
CA LYS A 96 -28.23 4.91 -17.09
C LYS A 96 -29.60 5.26 -16.52
N GLU A 97 -29.68 6.18 -15.57
CA GLU A 97 -30.96 6.64 -15.02
C GLU A 97 -31.73 7.50 -16.01
N LYS A 98 -31.04 8.44 -16.67
CA LYS A 98 -31.62 9.28 -17.74
C LYS A 98 -32.11 8.44 -18.91
N GLU A 99 -31.37 7.41 -19.32
CA GLU A 99 -31.80 6.48 -20.38
C GLU A 99 -33.06 5.71 -19.98
N ARG A 100 -33.10 5.16 -18.75
CA ARG A 100 -34.31 4.49 -18.23
C ARG A 100 -35.52 5.41 -18.10
N GLN A 101 -35.33 6.66 -17.72
CA GLN A 101 -36.41 7.65 -17.67
C GLN A 101 -36.95 7.96 -19.07
N ARG A 102 -36.05 8.22 -20.03
CA ARG A 102 -36.42 8.46 -21.43
C ARG A 102 -37.16 7.28 -22.06
N GLU A 103 -36.75 6.06 -21.74
CA GLU A 103 -37.44 4.84 -22.19
C GLU A 103 -38.86 4.76 -21.63
N ARG A 104 -39.03 4.98 -20.31
CA ARG A 104 -40.34 5.01 -19.66
C ARG A 104 -41.25 6.12 -20.19
N GLU A 105 -40.71 7.29 -20.50
CA GLU A 105 -41.46 8.40 -21.12
C GLU A 105 -41.92 8.03 -22.53
N ARG A 106 -41.03 7.45 -23.35
CA ARG A 106 -41.38 6.95 -24.70
C ARG A 106 -42.40 5.83 -24.68
N GLU A 107 -42.38 4.96 -23.67
CA GLU A 107 -43.41 3.93 -23.48
C GLU A 107 -44.75 4.52 -23.06
N ARG A 108 -44.75 5.56 -22.21
CA ARG A 108 -45.97 6.28 -21.80
C ARG A 108 -46.62 7.03 -22.96
N GLU A 109 -45.84 7.66 -23.84
CA GLU A 109 -46.35 8.37 -25.02
C GLU A 109 -46.91 7.43 -26.11
N LYS A 110 -46.61 6.13 -26.04
CA LYS A 110 -47.09 5.12 -26.99
C LYS A 110 -48.41 4.44 -26.57
N CYS A 111 -48.91 4.68 -25.36
CA CYS A 111 -50.22 4.21 -24.88
C CYS A 111 -51.33 5.23 -25.18
#